data_AF-A0A2G6TWJ8-F1
#
_entry.id   AF-A0A2G6TWJ8-F1
#
_cell.length_a   1.000
_cell.length_b   1.000
_cell.length_c   1.000
_cell.angle_alpha   90.00
_cell.angle_beta   90.00
_cell.angle_gamma   90.00
#
_symmetry.space_group_name_H-M   'P 1'
#
loop_
_entity.id
_entity.type
_entity.pdbx_description
1 polymer ?
#
loop_
_entity_poly.entity_id
_entity_poly.type
_entity_poly.pdbx_seq_one_letter_code
_entity_poly.pdbx_strand_id
1 'polypeptide(L)' 'MLYNAQNARGATVVDMDSGKTLSKVLEVNTRAGWAKVGHEPLRLDAQGRLLGERIRFGSIYAIQGLESMPCLFHCYGRLQ' A
#
# COMPACT_ATOMS: atom_id res chain seq x y z
N MET A 1 0.56 -17.03 -1.04
CA MET A 1 1.78 -16.26 -0.72
C MET A 1 1.42 -15.24 0.36
N LEU A 2 2.10 -15.25 1.51
CA LEU A 2 1.91 -14.23 2.55
C LEU A 2 2.76 -13.00 2.17
N TYR A 3 2.11 -11.88 1.90
CA TYR A 3 2.80 -10.65 1.53
C TYR A 3 3.33 -9.93 2.78
N ASN A 4 4.59 -9.52 2.73
CA ASN A 4 5.35 -8.89 3.81
C ASN A 4 6.10 -7.66 3.27
N ALA A 5 6.85 -6.99 4.15
CA ALA A 5 7.62 -5.79 3.81
C ALA A 5 8.52 -5.90 2.57
N GLN A 6 9.00 -7.11 2.27
CA GLN A 6 9.98 -7.34 1.21
C GLN A 6 9.32 -7.62 -0.15
N ASN A 7 8.16 -8.28 -0.18
CA ASN A 7 7.50 -8.66 -1.43
C ASN A 7 6.30 -7.76 -1.80
N ALA A 8 5.85 -6.89 -0.89
CA ALA A 8 4.78 -5.92 -1.15
C ALA A 8 5.29 -4.57 -1.66
N ARG A 9 6.60 -4.28 -1.53
CA ARG A 9 7.18 -3.00 -1.96
C ARG A 9 7.06 -2.83 -3.47
N GLY A 10 6.55 -1.67 -3.91
CA GLY A 10 6.30 -1.37 -5.33
C GLY A 10 4.94 -1.83 -5.84
N ALA A 11 4.18 -2.60 -5.07
CA ALA A 11 2.81 -2.98 -5.39
C ALA A 11 1.89 -1.77 -5.41
N THR A 12 0.89 -1.79 -6.29
CA THR A 12 -0.20 -0.82 -6.29
C THR A 12 -1.16 -1.15 -5.16
N VAL A 13 -1.69 -0.14 -4.48
CA VAL A 13 -2.67 -0.32 -3.41
C VAL A 13 -4.01 0.24 -3.88
N VAL A 14 -5.09 -0.51 -3.70
CA VAL A 14 -6.46 -0.10 -3.99
C VAL A 14 -7.23 -0.06 -2.68
N ASP A 15 -7.76 1.13 -2.36
CA ASP A 15 -8.68 1.33 -1.25
C ASP A 15 -10.08 0.88 -1.67
N MET A 16 -10.52 -0.24 -1.09
CA MET A 16 -11.83 -0.80 -1.39
C MET A 16 -12.97 0.02 -0.78
N ASP A 17 -12.71 0.82 0.25
CA ASP A 17 -13.74 1.63 0.90
C ASP A 17 -14.03 2.89 0.10
N SER A 18 -13.00 3.55 -0.43
CA SER A 18 -13.15 4.75 -1.25
C SER A 18 -13.15 4.49 -2.77
N GLY A 19 -12.82 3.27 -3.20
CA GLY A 19 -12.64 2.90 -4.61
C GLY A 19 -11.40 3.55 -5.26
N LYS A 20 -10.52 4.17 -4.47
CA LYS A 20 -9.36 4.90 -4.99
C LYS A 20 -8.15 4.01 -5.10
N THR A 21 -7.48 4.10 -6.24
CA THR A 21 -6.11 3.60 -6.37
C THR A 21 -5.17 4.55 -5.64
N LEU A 22 -4.53 4.05 -4.60
CA LEU A 22 -3.41 4.70 -3.95
C LEU A 22 -2.12 4.41 -4.74
N SER A 23 -1.08 5.21 -4.48
CA SER A 23 0.20 5.02 -5.15
C SER A 23 0.94 3.77 -4.65
N LYS A 24 2.19 3.59 -5.11
CA LYS A 24 3.00 2.41 -4.81
C LYS A 24 3.34 2.28 -3.33
N VAL A 25 3.34 1.04 -2.82
CA VAL A 25 3.85 0.72 -1.47
C VAL A 25 5.34 1.04 -1.40
N LEU A 26 5.71 1.88 -0.44
CA LEU A 26 7.10 2.16 -0.07
C LEU A 26 7.57 1.24 1.06
N GLU A 27 6.71 1.03 2.05
CA GLU A 27 6.97 0.21 3.25
C GLU A 27 5.67 -0.45 3.73
N VAL A 28 5.74 -1.62 4.38
CA VAL A 28 4.60 -2.21 5.07
C VAL A 28 5.01 -2.81 6.41
N ASN A 29 4.15 -2.63 7.41
CA ASN A 29 4.25 -3.28 8.71
C ASN A 29 2.97 -4.08 8.95
N THR A 30 3.03 -5.37 8.63
CA THR A 30 1.88 -6.28 8.75
C THR A 30 1.50 -6.57 10.20
N ARG A 31 2.44 -6.48 11.15
CA ARG A 31 2.15 -6.67 12.58
C ARG A 31 1.36 -5.50 13.17
N ALA A 32 1.67 -4.28 12.71
CA ALA A 32 1.03 -3.06 13.18
C ALA A 32 -0.14 -2.61 12.26
N GLY A 33 -0.47 -3.38 11.22
CA GLY A 33 -1.60 -3.10 10.33
C GLY A 33 -1.50 -1.77 9.59
N TRP A 34 -0.31 -1.41 9.06
CA TRP A 34 -0.14 -0.19 8.26
C TRP A 34 0.80 -0.37 7.08
N ALA A 35 0.58 0.41 6.02
CA ALA A 35 1.48 0.55 4.88
C ALA A 35 1.80 2.02 4.63
N LYS A 36 3.02 2.32 4.19
CA LYS A 36 3.39 3.64 3.67
C LYS A 36 3.26 3.60 2.16
N VAL A 37 2.38 4.42 1.61
CA VAL A 37 2.16 4.55 0.16
C VAL A 37 2.72 5.89 -0.31
N GLY A 38 3.23 5.93 -1.54
CA GLY A 38 3.67 7.19 -2.15
C GLY A 38 2.51 8.17 -2.38
N HIS A 39 2.84 9.44 -2.61
CA HIS A 39 1.87 10.40 -3.12
C HIS A 39 1.78 10.33 -4.66
N GLU A 40 0.63 10.74 -5.18
CA GLU A 40 0.42 11.02 -6.60
C GLU A 40 0.03 12.51 -6.76
N PRO A 41 0.81 13.35 -7.46
CA PRO A 41 2.11 13.05 -8.08
C PRO A 41 3.21 12.74 -7.06
N LEU A 42 4.25 12.01 -7.49
CA LEU A 42 5.40 11.66 -6.64
C LEU A 42 6.09 12.91 -6.09
N ARG A 43 6.43 12.88 -4.79
CA ARG A 43 7.14 13.97 -4.11
C ARG A 43 8.34 13.43 -3.36
N LEU A 44 9.39 14.25 -3.27
CA LEU A 44 10.61 13.95 -2.52
C LEU A 44 10.75 14.88 -1.32
N ASP A 45 11.36 14.39 -0.24
CA ASP A 45 11.80 15.24 0.87
C ASP A 45 13.10 15.98 0.53
N ALA A 46 13.55 16.85 1.44
CA ALA A 46 14.78 17.63 1.27
C ALA A 46 16.05 16.76 1.16
N GLN A 47 15.96 15.47 1.50
CA GLN A 47 17.04 14.49 1.42
C GLN A 47 16.90 13.57 0.21
N GLY A 48 15.95 13.83 -0.70
CA GLY A 48 15.72 13.07 -1.91
C GLY A 48 14.99 11.74 -1.70
N ARG A 49 14.34 11.53 -0.55
CA ARG A 49 13.57 10.31 -0.26
C ARG A 49 12.11 10.50 -0.67
N LEU A 50 11.48 9.42 -1.12
CA LEU A 50 10.06 9.44 -1.47
C LEU A 50 9.19 9.78 -0.25
N LEU A 51 8.43 10.86 -0.38
CA LEU A 51 7.36 11.21 0.54
C LEU A 51 6.19 10.24 0.33
N GLY A 52 5.51 9.95 1.42
CA GLY A 52 4.36 9.06 1.41
C GLY A 52 3.58 9.15 2.71
N GLU A 53 2.33 8.74 2.64
CA GLU A 53 1.40 8.70 3.77
C GLU A 53 1.28 7.29 4.33
N ARG A 54 0.98 7.19 5.63
CA ARG A 54 0.70 5.92 6.28
C ARG A 54 -0.80 5.67 6.25
N ILE A 55 -1.18 4.61 5.56
CA ILE A 55 -2.55 4.07 5.62
C ILE A 55 -2.60 2.93 6.63
N ARG A 56 -3.69 2.86 7.39
CA ARG A 56 -4.01 1.72 8.25
C ARG A 56 -4.87 0.74 7.46
N PHE A 57 -4.81 -0.54 7.80
CA PHE A 57 -5.70 -1.54 7.23
C PHE A 57 -6.09 -2.57 8.29
N GLY A 58 -7.35 -2.99 8.27
CA GLY A 58 -7.82 -4.14 9.05
C GLY A 58 -7.48 -5.45 8.35
N SER A 59 -7.54 -5.45 7.02
CA SER A 59 -7.12 -6.56 6.17
C SER A 59 -6.55 -6.06 4.84
N ILE A 60 -5.59 -6.79 4.30
CA ILE A 60 -5.02 -6.53 2.97
C ILE A 60 -4.96 -7.84 2.19
N TYR A 61 -5.52 -7.85 0.99
CA TYR A 61 -5.52 -8.99 0.09
C TYR A 61 -4.64 -8.66 -1.10
N ALA A 62 -3.72 -9.55 -1.42
CA ALA A 62 -2.89 -9.41 -2.60
C ALA A 62 -3.45 -10.31 -3.70
N ILE A 63 -3.70 -9.73 -4.87
CA ILE A 63 -4.09 -10.45 -6.08
C ILE A 63 -3.04 -10.15 -7.13
N GLN A 64 -2.48 -11.21 -7.72
CA GLN A 64 -1.55 -11.10 -8.84
C GLN A 64 -2.22 -11.67 -10.08
N GLY A 65 -2.42 -10.80 -11.08
CA GLY A 65 -2.91 -11.20 -12.40
C GLY A 65 -1.74 -11.51 -13.33
N LEU A 66 -1.72 -10.84 -14.48
CA LEU A 66 -0.63 -10.93 -15.46
C LEU A 66 0.49 -9.91 -15.20
N GLU A 67 0.33 -9.06 -14.19
CA GLU A 67 1.28 -8.03 -13.82
C GLU A 67 2.54 -8.61 -13.15
N SER A 68 3.65 -7.89 -13.28
CA SER A 68 4.93 -8.26 -12.65
C SER A 68 4.91 -8.15 -11.12
N MET A 69 3.99 -7.35 -10.57
CA MET A 69 3.78 -7.15 -9.14
C MET A 69 2.31 -7.31 -8.80
N PRO A 70 1.97 -7.81 -7.60
CA PRO A 70 0.58 -7.89 -7.15
C PRO A 70 -0.06 -6.51 -7.02
N CYS A 71 -1.39 -6.48 -7.09
CA CYS A 71 -2.22 -5.39 -6.59
C CYS A 71 -2.71 -5.75 -5.18
N LEU A 72 -2.58 -4.80 -4.26
CA LEU A 72 -3.03 -4.95 -2.88
C LEU A 72 -4.38 -4.26 -2.69
N PHE A 73 -5.40 -5.02 -2.37
CA PHE A 73 -6.74 -4.54 -2.06
C PHE A 73 -6.84 -4.45 -0.54
N HIS A 74 -6.82 -3.23 -0.01
CA HIS A 74 -7.01 -3.02 1.42
C HIS A 74 -8.45 -2.64 1.72
N CYS A 75 -8.91 -3.11 2.88
CA CYS A 75 -10.15 -2.64 3.49
C CYS A 75 -9.79 -2.13 4.88
N TYR A 76 -10.34 -0.98 5.25
CA TYR A 76 -10.25 -0.43 6.60
C TYR A 76 -10.99 -1.28 7.63
N GLY A 77 -11.85 -2.21 7.19
CA GLY A 77 -12.55 -3.15 8.05
C GLY A 77 -13.40 -2.42 9.09
N ARG A 78 -14.64 -2.05 8.72
CA ARG A 78 -15.63 -1.37 9.59
C ARG A 78 -14.99 -0.51 10.68
N LEU A 79 -14.41 0.63 10.29
CA LEU A 79 -14.22 1.72 11.24
C LEU A 79 -15.61 2.23 11.63
N GLN A 80 -16.03 1.94 12.86
CA GLN A 80 -17.04 2.73 13.55
C GLN A 80 -16.42 4.06 13.99
#